data_AF-A0A523TGF7-F1
#
_entry.id   AF-A0A523TGF7-F1
#
_cell.length_a   1.000
_cell.length_b   1.000
_cell.length_c   1.000
_cell.angle_alpha   90.00
_cell.angle_beta   90.00
_cell.angle_gamma   90.00
#
_symmetry.space_group_name_H-M   'P 1'
#
loop_
_entity.id
_entity.type
_entity.pdbx_description
1 polymer ?
#
loop_
_entity_poly.entity_id
_entity_poly.type
_entity_poly.pdbx_seq_one_letter_code
_entity_poly.pdbx_strand_id
1 'polypeptide(L)' 'MEKEPPDPKNPLLKLDNLIITPHISYYSEQSYAELKTKAAQAVLNVLKGDLPKSIVNPQVVKER' A
#
# COMPACT_ATOMS: atom_id res chain seq x y z
N MET A 1 -2.66 16.73 1.13
CA MET A 1 -1.84 16.79 2.35
C MET A 1 -0.67 15.86 2.14
N GLU A 2 0.57 16.34 2.24
CA GLU A 2 1.74 15.52 1.86
C GLU A 2 2.33 14.73 3.04
N LYS A 3 2.23 15.29 4.25
CA LYS A 3 2.72 14.67 5.48
C LYS A 3 1.58 13.97 6.21
N GLU A 4 1.81 12.74 6.62
CA GLU A 4 0.87 11.93 7.40
C GLU A 4 1.39 11.68 8.83
N PRO A 5 0.56 11.90 9.86
CA PRO A 5 -0.73 12.59 9.81
C PRO A 5 -0.56 14.07 9.46
N PRO A 6 -1.61 14.74 8.92
CA PRO A 6 -1.54 16.16 8.62
C PRO A 6 -1.38 17.02 9.87
N ASP A 7 -0.81 18.22 9.71
CA ASP A 7 -0.80 19.24 10.77
C ASP A 7 -2.25 19.54 11.21
N PRO A 8 -2.59 19.44 12.51
CA PRO A 8 -3.91 19.79 13.01
C PRO A 8 -4.36 21.22 12.69
N LYS A 9 -3.43 22.13 12.39
CA LYS A 9 -3.70 23.51 11.99
C LYS A 9 -3.93 23.67 10.47
N ASN A 10 -3.87 22.59 9.69
CA ASN A 10 -4.00 22.65 8.24
C ASN A 10 -5.37 23.24 7.84
N PRO A 11 -5.41 24.27 6.97
CA PRO A 11 -6.66 24.95 6.61
C PRO A 11 -7.70 24.03 5.96
N LEU A 12 -7.27 22.96 5.28
CA LEU A 12 -8.18 22.00 4.66
C LEU A 12 -9.05 21.27 5.69
N LEU A 13 -8.58 21.11 6.94
CA LEU A 13 -9.36 20.48 8.01
C LEU A 13 -10.54 21.33 8.50
N LYS A 14 -10.64 22.59 8.05
CA LYS A 14 -11.67 23.56 8.49
C LYS A 14 -12.74 23.79 7.44
N LEU A 15 -12.67 23.11 6.29
CA LEU A 15 -13.60 23.31 5.18
C LEU A 15 -14.84 22.44 5.36
N ASP A 16 -16.02 23.06 5.35
CA ASP A 16 -17.31 22.35 5.49
C ASP A 16 -17.69 21.51 4.26
N ASN A 17 -17.06 21.78 3.11
CA ASN A 17 -17.33 21.12 1.83
C ASN A 17 -16.29 20.04 1.47
N LEU A 18 -15.50 19.55 2.44
CA LEU A 18 -14.45 18.56 2.22
C LEU A 18 -14.68 17.31 3.09
N ILE A 19 -14.69 16.14 2.46
CA ILE A 19 -14.68 14.83 3.15
C ILE A 19 -13.25 14.31 3.18
N ILE A 20 -12.76 13.92 4.37
CA ILE A 20 -11.41 13.41 4.59
C ILE A 20 -11.49 11.99 5.15
N THR A 21 -10.72 11.07 4.57
CA THR A 21 -10.53 9.71 5.10
C THR A 21 -9.10 9.54 5.61
N PRO A 22 -8.87 8.96 6.80
CA PRO A 22 -7.55 8.91 7.44
C PRO A 22 -6.66 7.78 6.88
N HIS A 23 -6.32 7.81 5.59
CA HIS A 23 -5.52 6.77 4.92
C HIS A 23 -6.07 5.34 5.13
N ILE A 24 -7.40 5.18 5.05
CA ILE A 24 -8.09 3.90 5.21
C ILE A 24 -8.84 3.45 3.96
N SER A 25 -8.55 4.05 2.80
CA SER A 25 -9.22 3.71 1.54
C SER A 25 -9.01 2.25 1.12
N TYR A 26 -7.92 1.62 1.57
CA TYR A 26 -7.63 0.22 1.29
C TYR A 26 -8.37 -0.76 2.23
N TYR A 27 -8.91 -0.30 3.37
CA TYR A 27 -9.26 -1.18 4.47
C TYR A 27 -10.65 -1.82 4.32
N SER A 28 -10.66 -3.14 4.30
CA SER A 28 -11.71 -4.03 4.77
C SER A 28 -11.02 -5.21 5.47
N GLU A 29 -11.75 -6.00 6.25
CA GLU A 29 -11.16 -7.19 6.89
C GLU A 29 -10.60 -8.17 5.82
N GLN A 30 -11.33 -8.29 4.71
CA GLN A 30 -10.95 -9.11 3.57
C GLN A 30 -9.69 -8.59 2.88
N SER A 31 -9.61 -7.29 2.58
CA SER A 31 -8.44 -6.71 1.90
C SER A 31 -7.20 -6.76 2.79
N TYR A 32 -7.37 -6.61 4.11
CA TYR A 32 -6.28 -6.69 5.07
C TYR A 32 -5.67 -8.10 5.14
N ALA A 33 -6.52 -9.13 5.18
CA ALA A 33 -6.08 -10.53 5.12
C ALA A 33 -5.40 -10.85 3.78
N GLU A 34 -5.97 -10.38 2.67
CA GLU A 34 -5.44 -10.59 1.32
C GLU A 34 -4.07 -9.92 1.13
N LEU A 35 -3.91 -8.66 1.57
CA LEU A 35 -2.66 -7.91 1.50
C LEU A 35 -1.52 -8.65 2.22
N LYS A 36 -1.77 -9.11 3.44
CA LYS A 36 -0.77 -9.87 4.22
C LYS A 36 -0.41 -11.19 3.54
N THR A 37 -1.42 -11.91 3.05
CA THR A 37 -1.22 -13.19 2.38
C THR A 37 -0.39 -13.02 1.11
N LYS A 38 -0.70 -12.02 0.29
CA LYS A 38 0.05 -11.72 -0.94
C LYS A 38 1.49 -11.31 -0.66
N ALA A 39 1.72 -10.50 0.38
CA ALA A 39 3.07 -10.11 0.78
C ALA A 39 3.92 -11.32 1.21
N ALA A 40 3.36 -12.20 2.06
CA ALA A 40 4.05 -13.43 2.48
C ALA A 40 4.30 -14.39 1.29
N GLN A 41 3.32 -14.53 0.39
CA GLN A 41 3.47 -15.36 -0.81
C GLN A 41 4.56 -14.84 -1.75
N ALA A 42 4.72 -13.53 -1.89
CA ALA A 42 5.79 -12.95 -2.68
C ALA A 42 7.18 -13.32 -2.14
N VAL A 43 7.36 -13.27 -0.81
CA VAL A 43 8.59 -13.72 -0.14
C VAL A 43 8.82 -15.21 -0.37
N LEU A 44 7.80 -16.03 -0.18
CA LEU A 44 7.88 -17.48 -0.39
C LEU A 44 8.30 -17.83 -1.82
N ASN A 45 7.74 -17.17 -2.83
CA ASN A 45 8.11 -17.38 -4.22
C ASN A 45 9.59 -17.10 -4.45
N VAL A 46 10.09 -15.96 -3.98
CA VAL A 46 11.51 -15.60 -4.13
C VAL A 46 12.43 -16.63 -3.50
N LEU A 47 12.10 -17.10 -2.29
CA LEU A 47 12.89 -18.11 -1.59
C LEU A 47 12.89 -19.47 -2.30
N LYS A 48 11.86 -19.78 -3.09
CA LYS A 48 11.80 -20.97 -3.95
C LYS A 48 12.53 -20.80 -5.28
N GLY A 49 13.03 -19.61 -5.59
CA GLY A 49 13.61 -19.29 -6.90
C GLY A 49 12.58 -18.83 -7.94
N ASP A 50 11.29 -18.78 -7.58
CA ASP A 50 10.22 -18.26 -8.43
C ASP A 50 10.16 -16.72 -8.37
N LEU A 51 9.44 -16.14 -9.33
CA LEU A 51 9.17 -14.70 -9.35
C LEU A 51 7.89 -14.33 -8.58
N PRO A 52 7.87 -13.19 -7.84
CA PRO A 52 6.63 -12.63 -7.31
C PRO A 52 5.65 -12.28 -8.43
N LYS A 53 4.35 -12.41 -8.17
CA LYS A 53 3.31 -12.07 -9.16
C LYS A 53 3.23 -10.57 -9.50
N SER A 54 3.61 -9.70 -8.57
CA SER A 54 3.43 -8.25 -8.67
C SER A 54 4.77 -7.51 -8.68
N ILE A 55 5.58 -7.74 -9.71
CA ILE A 55 6.87 -7.06 -9.89
C ILE A 55 6.65 -5.67 -10.50
N VAL A 56 7.07 -4.63 -9.79
CA VAL A 56 6.94 -3.22 -10.23
C VAL A 56 8.06 -2.82 -11.20
N ASN A 57 9.25 -3.42 -11.05
CA ASN A 57 10.44 -3.12 -11.84
C ASN A 57 10.89 -4.36 -12.64
N PRO A 58 10.23 -4.72 -13.76
CA PRO A 58 10.54 -5.97 -14.48
C PRO A 58 11.98 -6.08 -14.98
N GLN A 59 12.67 -4.97 -15.20
CA GLN A 59 14.06 -4.94 -15.64
C GLN A 59 15.01 -5.68 -14.70
N VAL A 60 14.75 -5.67 -13.38
CA VAL A 60 15.61 -6.31 -12.38
C VAL A 60 15.59 -7.84 -12.46
N VAL A 61 14.58 -8.41 -13.14
CA VAL A 61 14.46 -9.86 -13.35
C VAL A 61 15.43 -10.34 -14.42
N LYS A 62 15.72 -9.52 -15.43
CA LYS A 62 16.64 -9.87 -16.53
C LYS A 62 18.11 -9.82 -16.13
N GLU A 63 18.40 -9.20 -14.98
CA GLU A 63 19.74 -9.02 -14.42
C GLU A 63 20.11 -10.09 -13.37
N ARG A 64 19.23 -11.06 -13.12
CA ARG A 64 19.47 -12.25 -12.29
C ARG A 64 20.07 -13.40 -13.10
#